data_AF-A0A938NGK5-F1
#
_entry.id   AF-A0A938NGK5-F1
#
_cell.length_a   1.000
_cell.length_b   1.000
_cell.length_c   1.000
_cell.angle_alpha   90.00
_cell.angle_beta   90.00
_cell.angle_gamma   90.00
#
_symmetry.space_group_name_H-M   'P 1'
#
loop_
_entity.id
_entity.type
_entity.pdbx_description
1 polymer ?
#
loop_
_entity_poly.entity_id
_entity_poly.type
_entity_poly.pdbx_seq_one_letter_code
_entity_poly.pdbx_strand_id
1 'polypeptide(L)'
;MDWRELPPAPAALLAEAEAHWARLAAETPGVFRFPGPLCQLLEARAADGRLHLTLGRTDYRLWLHAQGRQAALAARFPGAAIARPLAVCAGVLTADGALVVAERGQALAEGAGLLHVCGGHLDPDRHRRAGAPDPLVAMQAELEEEWGLRPEELAEGALLGLAESAAGKPELIWRFRVALDAPALAARAAAASDAHEAAALHFPAATPAALATWREAHRPRLAEPTLALLECLVGAP
;
A
#
# COMPACT_ATOMS: atom_id res chain seq x y z
N MET A 1 18.87 2.03 -2.87
CA MET A 1 17.69 2.63 -3.49
C MET A 1 18.17 3.90 -4.16
N ASP A 2 17.76 4.12 -5.40
CA ASP A 2 18.20 5.26 -6.20
C ASP A 2 17.03 6.19 -6.48
N TRP A 3 17.29 7.49 -6.47
CA TRP A 3 16.32 8.51 -6.84
C TRP A 3 16.67 9.06 -8.22
N ARG A 4 15.67 9.21 -9.08
CA ARG A 4 15.78 9.82 -10.39
C ARG A 4 14.75 10.92 -10.54
N GLU A 5 15.25 12.12 -10.81
CA GLU A 5 14.38 13.23 -11.19
C GLU A 5 13.81 12.97 -12.59
N LEU A 6 12.49 13.06 -12.70
CA LEU A 6 11.78 12.86 -13.95
C LEU A 6 11.54 14.20 -14.62
N PRO A 7 11.52 14.26 -15.97
CA PRO A 7 10.98 15.43 -16.64
C PRO A 7 9.52 15.65 -16.21
N PRO A 8 9.05 16.91 -16.17
CA PRO A 8 7.66 17.18 -15.85
C PRO A 8 6.73 16.47 -16.83
N ALA A 9 5.59 15.99 -16.32
CA ALA A 9 4.57 15.39 -17.16
C ALA A 9 4.10 16.38 -18.24
N PRO A 10 3.73 15.91 -19.44
CA PRO A 10 3.22 16.79 -20.50
C PRO A 10 2.04 17.64 -20.00
N ALA A 11 2.00 18.91 -20.37
CA ALA A 11 0.94 19.84 -19.94
C ALA A 11 -0.47 19.34 -20.26
N ALA A 12 -0.65 18.65 -21.39
CA ALA A 12 -1.93 18.04 -21.76
C ALA A 12 -2.33 16.89 -20.80
N LEU A 13 -1.39 16.05 -20.37
CA LEU A 13 -1.66 15.00 -19.39
C LEU A 13 -2.03 15.59 -18.03
N LEU A 14 -1.34 16.65 -17.59
CA LEU A 14 -1.66 17.37 -16.37
C LEU A 14 -3.06 17.96 -16.42
N ALA A 15 -3.42 18.66 -17.51
CA ALA A 15 -4.74 19.25 -17.68
C ALA A 15 -5.87 18.21 -17.64
N GLU A 16 -5.65 17.03 -18.23
CA GLU A 16 -6.62 15.93 -18.14
C GLU A 16 -6.76 15.36 -16.72
N ALA A 17 -5.64 15.22 -16.00
CA ALA A 17 -5.67 14.72 -14.63
C ALA A 17 -6.39 15.71 -13.69
N GLU A 18 -6.21 17.02 -13.91
CA GLU A 18 -6.95 18.07 -13.19
C GLU A 18 -8.44 18.02 -13.49
N ALA A 19 -8.83 17.88 -14.76
CA ALA A 19 -10.23 17.76 -15.14
C ALA A 19 -10.88 16.50 -14.53
N HIS A 20 -10.13 15.38 -14.51
CA HIS A 20 -10.58 14.15 -13.87
C HIS A 20 -10.76 14.32 -12.36
N TRP A 21 -9.80 14.97 -11.69
CA TRP A 21 -9.87 15.26 -10.26
C TRP A 21 -11.08 16.13 -9.89
N ALA A 22 -11.29 17.22 -10.63
CA ALA A 22 -12.44 18.11 -10.43
C ALA A 22 -13.77 17.36 -10.59
N ARG A 23 -13.85 16.45 -11.57
CA ARG A 23 -15.03 15.61 -11.77
C ARG A 23 -15.26 14.66 -10.59
N LEU A 24 -14.22 13.96 -10.12
CA LEU A 24 -14.33 13.06 -8.96
C LEU A 24 -14.79 13.81 -7.71
N ALA A 25 -14.25 15.01 -7.47
CA ALA A 25 -14.64 15.85 -6.33
C ALA A 25 -16.13 16.25 -6.39
N ALA A 26 -16.66 16.51 -7.59
CA ALA A 26 -18.08 16.81 -7.78
C ALA A 26 -18.99 15.59 -7.65
N GLU A 27 -18.56 14.43 -8.14
CA GLU A 27 -19.35 13.18 -8.16
C GLU A 27 -19.43 12.48 -6.79
N THR A 28 -18.42 12.68 -5.95
CA THR A 28 -18.32 12.00 -4.64
C THR A 28 -17.99 12.98 -3.52
N PRO A 29 -18.90 13.93 -3.24
CA PRO A 29 -18.71 14.89 -2.17
C PRO A 29 -18.62 14.14 -0.83
N GLY A 30 -17.57 14.42 -0.05
CA GLY A 30 -17.34 13.80 1.26
C GLY A 30 -16.34 12.64 1.27
N VAL A 31 -15.92 12.12 0.10
CA VAL A 31 -14.78 11.19 0.05
C VAL A 31 -13.48 11.99 0.17
N PHE A 32 -12.69 11.68 1.20
CA PHE A 32 -11.41 12.36 1.44
C PHE A 32 -10.42 12.04 0.30
N ARG A 33 -9.86 13.10 -0.30
CA ARG A 33 -8.82 13.00 -1.32
C ARG A 33 -7.84 14.14 -1.17
N PHE A 34 -6.57 13.80 -1.16
CA PHE A 34 -5.47 14.77 -1.09
C PHE A 34 -4.52 14.54 -2.28
N PRO A 35 -4.22 15.56 -3.11
CA PRO A 35 -3.32 15.41 -4.26
C PRO A 35 -1.84 15.44 -3.81
N GLY A 36 -1.50 14.58 -2.84
CA GLY A 36 -0.18 14.55 -2.22
C GLY A 36 0.92 14.01 -3.13
N PRO A 37 2.19 14.34 -2.85
CA PRO A 37 3.33 13.82 -3.59
C PRO A 37 3.53 12.34 -3.29
N LEU A 38 3.85 11.56 -4.32
CA LEU A 38 4.08 10.12 -4.21
C LEU A 38 5.40 9.74 -4.88
N CYS A 39 6.01 8.65 -4.42
CA CYS A 39 7.10 7.99 -5.11
C CYS A 39 6.52 7.04 -6.17
N GLN A 40 6.92 7.22 -7.42
CA GLN A 40 6.66 6.29 -8.50
C GLN A 40 7.81 5.31 -8.67
N LEU A 41 7.48 4.03 -8.88
CA LEU A 41 8.45 3.02 -9.26
C LEU A 41 8.84 3.19 -10.75
N LEU A 42 10.15 3.30 -11.00
CA LEU A 42 10.72 3.34 -12.35
C LEU A 42 11.37 2.01 -12.72
N GLU A 43 12.05 1.40 -11.76
CA GLU A 43 12.75 0.14 -11.94
C GLU A 43 12.76 -0.63 -10.63
N ALA A 44 12.58 -1.95 -10.70
CA ALA A 44 12.79 -2.88 -9.60
C ALA A 44 13.68 -4.04 -10.08
N ARG A 45 14.73 -4.33 -9.32
CA ARG A 45 15.67 -5.44 -9.62
C ARG A 45 15.97 -6.21 -8.35
N ALA A 46 15.70 -7.51 -8.35
CA ALA A 46 16.16 -8.41 -7.30
C ALA A 46 17.57 -8.92 -7.63
N ALA A 47 18.52 -8.73 -6.73
CA ALA A 47 19.89 -9.24 -6.86
C ALA A 47 20.51 -9.44 -5.48
N ASP A 48 21.31 -10.50 -5.31
CA ASP A 48 22.09 -10.75 -4.09
C ASP A 48 21.26 -10.73 -2.79
N GLY A 49 20.03 -11.27 -2.87
CA GLY A 49 19.09 -11.28 -1.74
C GLY A 49 18.53 -9.91 -1.36
N ARG A 50 18.65 -8.90 -2.24
CA ARG A 50 18.18 -7.54 -2.03
C ARG A 50 17.27 -7.10 -3.17
N LEU A 51 16.30 -6.24 -2.84
CA LEU A 51 15.49 -5.53 -3.82
C LEU A 51 16.06 -4.13 -4.03
N HIS A 52 16.51 -3.86 -5.25
CA HIS A 52 16.98 -2.56 -5.69
C HIS A 52 15.83 -1.84 -6.39
N LEU A 53 15.53 -0.62 -5.93
CA LEU A 53 14.46 0.21 -6.47
C LEU A 53 15.05 1.51 -6.99
N THR A 54 14.62 1.91 -8.19
CA THR A 54 14.78 3.25 -8.73
C THR A 54 13.43 3.95 -8.68
N LEU A 55 13.37 5.06 -7.96
CA LEU A 55 12.14 5.82 -7.75
C LEU A 55 12.22 7.20 -8.41
N GLY A 56 11.07 7.76 -8.76
CA GLY A 56 10.92 9.16 -9.13
C GLY A 56 9.68 9.77 -8.50
N ARG A 57 9.41 11.04 -8.78
CA ARG A 57 8.25 11.76 -8.23
C ARG A 57 7.01 11.61 -9.11
N THR A 58 5.86 11.44 -8.47
CA THR A 58 4.53 11.61 -9.07
C THR A 58 3.58 12.23 -8.03
N ASP A 59 2.28 12.28 -8.29
CA ASP A 59 1.26 12.72 -7.34
C ASP A 59 0.00 11.85 -7.40
N TYR A 60 -0.81 11.90 -6.33
CA TYR A 60 -2.02 11.09 -6.21
C TYR A 60 -3.07 11.39 -7.30
N ARG A 61 -3.12 12.64 -7.79
CA ARG A 61 -4.04 13.04 -8.86
C ARG A 61 -3.67 12.36 -10.19
N LEU A 62 -2.40 12.37 -10.56
CA LEU A 62 -1.89 11.68 -11.74
C LEU A 62 -2.12 10.18 -11.62
N TRP A 63 -1.97 9.61 -10.42
CA TRP A 63 -2.30 8.20 -10.17
C TRP A 63 -3.78 7.90 -10.44
N LEU A 64 -4.72 8.63 -9.84
CA LEU A 64 -6.15 8.40 -10.06
C LEU A 64 -6.52 8.55 -11.55
N HIS A 65 -5.90 9.51 -12.25
CA HIS A 65 -6.07 9.59 -13.70
C HIS A 65 -5.44 8.40 -14.44
N ALA A 66 -4.27 7.93 -14.04
CA ALA A 66 -3.59 6.84 -14.74
C ALA A 66 -4.15 5.45 -14.47
N GLN A 67 -4.85 5.26 -13.34
CA GLN A 67 -5.34 3.96 -12.87
C GLN A 67 -6.14 3.22 -13.97
N GLY A 68 -5.71 2.01 -14.32
CA GLY A 68 -6.30 1.18 -15.36
C GLY A 68 -6.14 1.68 -16.81
N ARG A 69 -5.42 2.79 -17.01
CA ARG A 69 -5.24 3.46 -18.31
C ARG A 69 -3.77 3.61 -18.70
N GLN A 70 -2.85 2.96 -18.00
CA GLN A 70 -1.42 3.19 -18.16
C GLN A 70 -0.93 2.95 -19.58
N ALA A 71 -1.32 1.81 -20.19
CA ALA A 71 -0.91 1.48 -21.57
C ALA A 71 -1.45 2.50 -22.59
N ALA A 72 -2.72 2.91 -22.46
CA ALA A 72 -3.34 3.89 -23.35
C ALA A 72 -2.69 5.27 -23.21
N LEU A 73 -2.39 5.70 -21.97
CA LEU A 73 -1.71 6.96 -21.72
C LEU A 73 -0.26 6.94 -22.22
N ALA A 74 0.46 5.84 -22.04
CA ALA A 74 1.83 5.69 -22.53
C ALA A 74 1.90 5.74 -24.07
N ALA A 75 0.91 5.15 -24.76
CA ALA A 75 0.82 5.23 -26.22
C ALA A 75 0.53 6.66 -26.72
N ARG A 76 -0.31 7.42 -26.00
CA ARG A 76 -0.68 8.79 -26.39
C ARG A 76 0.36 9.84 -25.99
N PHE A 77 1.11 9.59 -24.93
CA PHE A 77 2.17 10.45 -24.41
C PHE A 77 3.52 9.71 -24.38
N PRO A 78 4.09 9.37 -25.55
CA PRO A 78 5.33 8.60 -25.61
C PRO A 78 6.47 9.33 -24.89
N GLY A 79 7.20 8.60 -24.05
CA GLY A 79 8.30 9.12 -23.23
C GLY A 79 7.87 9.83 -21.94
N ALA A 80 6.57 10.03 -21.71
CA ALA A 80 6.08 10.52 -20.42
C ALA A 80 6.12 9.42 -19.36
N ALA A 81 6.55 9.77 -18.14
CA ALA A 81 6.40 8.89 -16.99
C ALA A 81 4.93 8.85 -16.58
N ILE A 82 4.24 7.77 -16.92
CA ILE A 82 2.84 7.54 -16.51
C ILE A 82 2.81 7.03 -15.07
N ALA A 83 1.99 7.63 -14.22
CA ALA A 83 1.97 7.37 -12.78
C ALA A 83 1.82 5.87 -12.41
N ARG A 84 2.77 5.39 -11.61
CA ARG A 84 2.80 4.05 -10.99
C ARG A 84 3.34 4.17 -9.56
N PRO A 85 2.56 4.77 -8.64
CA PRO A 85 3.03 5.02 -7.29
C PRO A 85 3.33 3.71 -6.58
N LEU A 86 4.45 3.67 -5.88
CA LEU A 86 4.86 2.55 -5.05
C LEU A 86 4.08 2.60 -3.73
N ALA A 87 3.27 1.57 -3.49
CA ALA A 87 2.64 1.36 -2.20
C ALA A 87 3.48 0.47 -1.29
N VAL A 88 3.19 0.58 0.01
CA VAL A 88 3.77 -0.24 1.06
C VAL A 88 2.67 -0.95 1.82
N CYS A 89 2.80 -2.26 2.05
CA CYS A 89 1.79 -3.08 2.71
C CYS A 89 2.44 -4.06 3.69
N ALA A 90 1.85 -4.28 4.86
CA ALA A 90 2.41 -5.15 5.90
C ALA A 90 1.39 -6.08 6.52
N GLY A 91 1.72 -7.39 6.50
CA GLY A 91 1.11 -8.35 7.41
C GLY A 91 1.76 -8.28 8.80
N VAL A 92 0.95 -8.11 9.84
CA VAL A 92 1.43 -8.20 11.23
C VAL A 92 0.97 -9.50 11.86
N LEU A 93 1.92 -10.22 12.46
CA LEU A 93 1.68 -11.42 13.25
C LEU A 93 1.70 -11.09 14.74
N THR A 94 0.62 -11.39 15.44
CA THR A 94 0.49 -11.21 16.88
C THR A 94 1.20 -12.32 17.66
N ALA A 95 1.43 -12.10 18.96
CA ALA A 95 2.10 -13.05 19.85
C ALA A 95 1.32 -14.36 20.04
N ASP A 96 -0.02 -14.30 19.96
CA ASP A 96 -0.93 -15.45 19.99
C ASP A 96 -1.08 -16.12 18.61
N GLY A 97 -0.30 -15.71 17.61
CA GLY A 97 -0.19 -16.39 16.33
C GLY A 97 -1.34 -16.10 15.37
N ALA A 98 -1.91 -14.90 15.41
CA ALA A 98 -2.89 -14.44 14.43
C ALA A 98 -2.25 -13.46 13.41
N LEU A 99 -2.81 -13.42 12.20
CA LEU A 99 -2.54 -12.38 11.20
C LEU A 99 -3.58 -11.27 11.36
N VAL A 100 -3.15 -10.02 11.32
CA VAL A 100 -4.05 -8.86 11.36
C VAL A 100 -4.52 -8.52 9.95
N VAL A 101 -5.83 -8.45 9.74
CA VAL A 101 -6.45 -8.00 8.49
C VAL A 101 -7.56 -7.01 8.78
N ALA A 102 -7.51 -5.82 8.19
CA ALA A 102 -8.53 -4.80 8.33
C ALA A 102 -9.61 -4.93 7.26
N GLU A 103 -10.87 -4.71 7.62
CA GLU A 103 -11.92 -4.39 6.65
C GLU A 103 -11.90 -2.88 6.41
N ARG A 104 -11.66 -2.45 5.17
CA ARG A 104 -11.58 -1.03 4.80
C ARG A 104 -12.92 -0.33 4.94
N GLY A 105 -12.90 0.86 5.51
CA GLY A 105 -14.07 1.73 5.66
C GLY A 105 -14.74 2.07 4.33
N GLN A 106 -16.06 2.27 4.36
CA GLN A 106 -16.86 2.57 3.15
C GLN A 106 -16.59 3.95 2.55
N ALA A 107 -15.99 4.87 3.32
CA ALA A 107 -15.70 6.23 2.88
C ALA A 107 -14.36 6.38 2.13
N LEU A 108 -13.59 5.28 2.01
CA LEU A 108 -12.27 5.31 1.37
C LEU A 108 -12.38 5.30 -0.17
N ALA A 109 -11.53 6.09 -0.83
CA ALA A 109 -11.55 6.22 -2.28
C ALA A 109 -11.12 4.94 -3.02
N GLU A 110 -10.20 4.16 -2.43
CA GLU A 110 -9.69 2.91 -2.97
C GLU A 110 -10.07 1.74 -2.06
N GLY A 111 -10.65 0.69 -2.65
CA GLY A 111 -10.88 -0.60 -1.97
C GLY A 111 -11.89 -0.58 -0.82
N ALA A 112 -12.88 0.32 -0.83
CA ALA A 112 -13.94 0.36 0.19
C ALA A 112 -14.58 -1.02 0.43
N GLY A 113 -14.65 -1.45 1.70
CA GLY A 113 -15.22 -2.74 2.12
C GLY A 113 -14.36 -3.98 1.85
N LEU A 114 -13.19 -3.83 1.22
CA LEU A 114 -12.26 -4.93 1.01
C LEU A 114 -11.45 -5.24 2.27
N LEU A 115 -11.00 -6.49 2.37
CA LEU A 115 -10.10 -6.99 3.40
C LEU A 115 -8.66 -6.69 2.99
N HIS A 116 -8.03 -5.79 3.74
CA HIS A 116 -6.73 -5.21 3.46
C HIS A 116 -5.79 -5.39 4.66
N VAL A 117 -4.51 -5.58 4.38
CA VAL A 117 -3.45 -5.47 5.41
C VAL A 117 -3.15 -4.00 5.70
N CYS A 118 -2.35 -3.64 6.71
CA CYS A 118 -1.95 -2.23 6.87
C CYS A 118 -1.19 -1.77 5.62
N GLY A 119 -1.43 -0.55 5.15
CA GLY A 119 -0.65 -0.05 4.04
C GLY A 119 -1.12 1.27 3.46
N GLY A 120 -0.17 1.97 2.85
CA GLY A 120 -0.41 3.24 2.19
C GLY A 120 0.67 3.53 1.16
N HIS A 121 1.09 4.79 1.08
CA HIS A 121 1.94 5.26 -0.01
C HIS A 121 3.26 5.88 0.47
N LEU A 122 4.30 5.69 -0.33
CA LEU A 122 5.58 6.33 -0.07
C LEU A 122 5.57 7.80 -0.51
N ASP A 123 5.55 8.73 0.44
CA ASP A 123 5.74 10.17 0.21
C ASP A 123 7.25 10.51 0.15
N PRO A 124 7.74 11.15 -0.93
CA PRO A 124 9.16 11.44 -1.13
C PRO A 124 9.75 12.48 -0.16
N ASP A 125 8.91 13.32 0.44
CA ASP A 125 9.30 14.42 1.31
C ASP A 125 9.22 14.02 2.79
N ARG A 126 8.20 13.22 3.14
CA ARG A 126 7.93 12.75 4.51
C ARG A 126 8.74 11.50 4.88
N HIS A 127 8.80 10.51 4.00
CA HIS A 127 9.31 9.18 4.34
C HIS A 127 10.76 9.03 3.90
N ARG A 128 11.69 9.68 4.61
CA ARG A 128 13.10 9.76 4.21
C ARG A 128 14.03 9.13 5.25
N ARG A 129 15.09 8.47 4.75
CA ARG A 129 16.25 8.03 5.54
C ARG A 129 17.53 8.38 4.79
N ALA A 130 18.50 8.96 5.49
CA ALA A 130 19.77 9.41 4.91
C ALA A 130 19.60 10.30 3.64
N GLY A 131 18.56 11.14 3.62
CA GLY A 131 18.30 12.07 2.53
C GLY A 131 17.62 11.49 1.28
N ALA A 132 17.25 10.21 1.28
CA ALA A 132 16.48 9.60 0.19
C ALA A 132 15.15 9.02 0.71
N PRO A 133 14.12 8.86 -0.13
CA PRO A 133 12.92 8.11 0.25
C PRO A 133 13.28 6.73 0.83
N ASP A 134 12.49 6.22 1.77
CA ASP A 134 12.73 4.90 2.35
C ASP A 134 11.38 4.20 2.58
N PRO A 135 11.09 3.11 1.83
CA PRO A 135 9.85 2.37 1.98
C PRO A 135 9.62 1.78 3.37
N LEU A 136 10.68 1.44 4.12
CA LEU A 136 10.53 0.95 5.49
C LEU A 136 10.10 2.08 6.44
N VAL A 137 10.55 3.30 6.21
CA VAL A 137 10.08 4.47 6.98
C VAL A 137 8.60 4.72 6.72
N ALA A 138 8.16 4.63 5.45
CA ALA A 138 6.73 4.71 5.12
C ALA A 138 5.94 3.61 5.82
N MET A 139 6.37 2.36 5.71
CA MET A 139 5.65 1.24 6.32
C MET A 139 5.56 1.36 7.85
N GLN A 140 6.60 1.89 8.50
CA GLN A 140 6.60 2.18 9.94
C GLN A 140 5.60 3.28 10.31
N ALA A 141 5.51 4.34 9.50
CA ALA A 141 4.53 5.41 9.71
C ALA A 141 3.10 4.88 9.58
N GLU A 142 2.78 4.12 8.53
CA GLU A 142 1.43 3.55 8.34
C GLU A 142 1.03 2.62 9.50
N LEU A 143 1.95 1.79 10.00
CA LEU A 143 1.68 0.91 11.16
C LEU A 143 1.44 1.69 12.46
N GLU A 144 2.11 2.82 12.64
CA GLU A 144 1.90 3.71 13.77
C GLU A 144 0.57 4.45 13.65
N GLU A 145 0.25 4.97 12.47
CA GLU A 145 -0.95 5.76 12.19
C GLU A 145 -2.23 4.93 12.23
N GLU A 146 -2.23 3.76 11.57
CA GLU A 146 -3.41 2.88 11.51
C GLU A 146 -3.57 2.06 12.79
N TRP A 147 -2.49 1.50 13.33
CA TRP A 147 -2.55 0.47 14.39
C TRP A 147 -1.86 0.86 15.70
N GLY A 148 -1.25 2.04 15.78
CA GLY A 148 -0.55 2.52 16.99
C GLY A 148 0.71 1.71 17.32
N LEU A 149 1.29 1.01 16.35
CA LEU A 149 2.49 0.19 16.52
C LEU A 149 3.75 1.02 16.29
N ARG A 150 4.63 1.09 17.29
CA ARG A 150 5.88 1.85 17.18
C ARG A 150 6.99 1.03 16.52
N PRO A 151 7.97 1.69 15.86
CA PRO A 151 9.08 0.99 15.21
C PRO A 151 9.83 -0.01 16.10
N GLU A 152 10.01 0.29 17.38
CA GLU A 152 10.68 -0.57 18.36
C GLU A 152 9.89 -1.83 18.73
N GLU A 153 8.58 -1.87 18.47
CA GLU A 153 7.72 -3.03 18.72
C GLU A 153 7.73 -4.04 17.56
N LEU A 154 8.28 -3.65 16.40
CA LEU A 154 8.31 -4.45 15.18
C LEU A 154 9.48 -5.45 15.19
N ALA A 155 9.21 -6.70 15.53
CA ALA A 155 10.15 -7.80 15.46
C ALA A 155 10.11 -8.53 14.11
N GLU A 156 11.22 -9.19 13.75
CA GLU A 156 11.32 -10.11 12.59
C GLU A 156 10.83 -9.51 11.25
N GLY A 157 11.01 -8.20 11.06
CA GLY A 157 10.62 -7.49 9.85
C GLY A 157 11.30 -8.07 8.60
N ALA A 158 10.50 -8.59 7.68
CA ALA A 158 10.97 -9.17 6.42
C ALA A 158 10.19 -8.59 5.24
N LEU A 159 10.92 -8.09 4.24
CA LEU A 159 10.33 -7.80 2.93
C LEU A 159 10.16 -9.13 2.18
N LEU A 160 8.92 -9.48 1.89
CA LEU A 160 8.58 -10.72 1.19
C LEU A 160 8.72 -10.57 -0.33
N GLY A 161 8.44 -9.37 -0.85
CA GLY A 161 8.59 -9.11 -2.28
C GLY A 161 7.88 -7.85 -2.75
N LEU A 162 7.73 -7.78 -4.07
CA LEU A 162 6.99 -6.74 -4.79
C LEU A 162 5.88 -7.42 -5.56
N ALA A 163 4.63 -7.07 -5.25
CA ALA A 163 3.45 -7.48 -6.01
C ALA A 163 3.03 -6.35 -6.96
N GLU A 164 2.20 -6.69 -7.95
CA GLU A 164 1.58 -5.71 -8.82
C GLU A 164 0.07 -5.96 -8.87
N SER A 165 -0.70 -4.90 -8.61
CA SER A 165 -2.16 -4.91 -8.65
C SER A 165 -2.66 -5.06 -10.09
N ALA A 166 -3.90 -5.51 -10.32
CA ALA A 166 -4.48 -5.57 -11.66
C ALA A 166 -4.56 -4.18 -12.32
N ALA A 167 -4.61 -3.12 -11.50
CA ALA A 167 -4.54 -1.74 -11.94
C ALA A 167 -3.11 -1.27 -12.24
N GLY A 168 -2.10 -2.16 -12.19
CA GLY A 168 -0.70 -1.87 -12.51
C GLY A 168 0.07 -1.13 -11.41
N LYS A 169 -0.45 -1.14 -10.16
CA LYS A 169 0.15 -0.49 -9.01
C LYS A 169 1.19 -1.42 -8.36
N PRO A 170 2.47 -1.01 -8.26
CA PRO A 170 3.48 -1.79 -7.56
C PRO A 170 3.35 -1.66 -6.04
N GLU A 171 3.38 -2.77 -5.32
CA GLU A 171 3.14 -2.82 -3.87
C GLU A 171 4.19 -3.69 -3.17
N LEU A 172 4.97 -3.10 -2.28
CA LEU A 172 5.93 -3.83 -1.47
C LEU A 172 5.22 -4.52 -0.31
N ILE A 173 5.49 -5.81 -0.14
CA ILE A 173 4.82 -6.64 0.86
C ILE A 173 5.80 -7.00 1.97
N TRP A 174 5.56 -6.51 3.18
CA TRP A 174 6.29 -6.88 4.38
C TRP A 174 5.51 -7.83 5.27
N ARG A 175 6.27 -8.49 6.15
CA ARG A 175 5.77 -9.18 7.33
C ARG A 175 6.52 -8.69 8.56
N PHE A 176 5.78 -8.38 9.62
CA PHE A 176 6.32 -8.10 10.95
C PHE A 176 5.68 -9.03 11.99
N ARG A 177 6.36 -9.18 13.13
CA ARG A 177 5.81 -9.80 14.34
C ARG A 177 5.79 -8.76 15.45
N VAL A 178 4.77 -8.82 16.30
CA VAL A 178 4.65 -7.97 17.50
C VAL A 178 4.44 -8.81 18.75
N ALA A 179 4.79 -8.25 19.91
CA ALA A 179 4.61 -8.90 21.20
C ALA A 179 3.16 -8.83 21.73
N LEU A 180 2.29 -8.06 21.08
CA LEU A 180 0.88 -7.94 21.44
C LEU A 180 0.11 -9.15 20.95
N ASP A 181 -0.84 -9.62 21.75
CA ASP A 181 -1.88 -10.53 21.28
C ASP A 181 -2.97 -9.77 20.48
N ALA A 182 -3.85 -10.52 19.82
CA ALA A 182 -4.91 -9.95 19.01
C ALA A 182 -5.84 -8.98 19.79
N PRO A 183 -6.33 -9.29 21.00
CA PRO A 183 -7.15 -8.35 21.78
C PRO A 183 -6.42 -7.05 22.13
N ALA A 184 -5.15 -7.12 22.55
CA ALA A 184 -4.38 -5.93 22.90
C ALA A 184 -4.10 -5.05 21.67
N LEU A 185 -3.82 -5.66 20.51
CA LEU A 185 -3.67 -4.93 19.27
C LEU A 185 -4.98 -4.27 18.83
N ALA A 186 -6.10 -4.98 18.90
CA ALA A 186 -7.41 -4.43 18.53
C ALA A 186 -7.77 -3.20 19.38
N ALA A 187 -7.56 -3.27 20.69
CA ALA A 187 -7.77 -2.14 21.59
C ALA A 187 -6.87 -0.94 21.27
N ARG A 188 -5.64 -1.19 20.79
CA ARG A 188 -4.70 -0.15 20.40
C ARG A 188 -5.08 0.51 19.08
N ALA A 189 -5.37 -0.29 18.06
CA ALA A 189 -5.79 0.19 16.75
C ALA A 189 -7.06 1.04 16.85
N ALA A 190 -8.00 0.69 17.74
CA ALA A 190 -9.20 1.50 17.99
C ALA A 190 -8.91 2.91 18.55
N ALA A 191 -7.71 3.15 19.08
CA ALA A 191 -7.25 4.44 19.61
C ALA A 191 -6.17 5.11 18.74
N ALA A 192 -5.81 4.50 17.60
CA ALA A 192 -4.83 5.05 16.67
C ALA A 192 -5.38 6.29 15.93
N SER A 193 -4.50 7.10 15.34
CA SER A 193 -4.91 8.34 14.67
C SER A 193 -5.86 8.08 13.50
N ASP A 194 -5.59 7.00 12.76
CA ASP A 194 -6.35 6.62 11.56
C ASP A 194 -7.27 5.41 11.80
N ALA A 195 -7.69 5.21 13.05
CA ALA A 195 -8.64 4.17 13.44
C ALA A 195 -9.95 4.18 12.62
N HIS A 196 -10.31 5.33 12.05
CA HIS A 196 -11.49 5.52 11.23
C HIS A 196 -11.39 4.92 9.81
N GLU A 197 -10.18 4.56 9.35
CA GLU A 197 -9.97 3.92 8.05
C GLU A 197 -10.38 2.44 8.04
N ALA A 198 -10.38 1.78 9.20
CA ALA A 198 -10.84 0.40 9.34
C ALA A 198 -12.27 0.34 9.90
N ALA A 199 -13.15 -0.37 9.21
CA ALA A 199 -14.49 -0.69 9.73
C ALA A 199 -14.44 -1.82 10.78
N ALA A 200 -13.51 -2.76 10.62
CA ALA A 200 -13.30 -3.87 11.54
C ALA A 200 -11.88 -4.43 11.41
N LEU A 201 -11.41 -5.15 12.42
CA LEU A 201 -10.20 -5.97 12.37
C LEU A 201 -10.56 -7.45 12.49
N HIS A 202 -9.89 -8.27 11.70
CA HIS A 202 -9.98 -9.73 11.69
C HIS A 202 -8.62 -10.33 12.06
N PHE A 203 -8.67 -11.45 12.78
CA PHE A 203 -7.50 -12.11 13.33
C PHE A 203 -7.49 -13.62 13.00
N PRO A 204 -7.41 -14.02 11.71
CA PRO A 204 -7.26 -15.43 11.37
C PRO A 204 -5.97 -16.01 11.96
N ALA A 205 -6.01 -17.27 12.40
CA ALA A 205 -4.83 -17.98 12.84
C ALA A 205 -3.79 -18.04 11.70
N ALA A 206 -2.54 -17.70 12.00
CA ALA A 206 -1.46 -17.55 11.03
C ALA A 206 -0.74 -18.87 10.69
N THR A 207 -1.45 -20.00 10.78
CA THR A 207 -0.94 -21.28 10.28
C THR A 207 -1.24 -21.40 8.79
N PRO A 208 -0.37 -22.04 7.98
CA PRO A 208 -0.62 -22.16 6.53
C PRO A 208 -2.00 -22.74 6.18
N ALA A 209 -2.45 -23.78 6.90
CA ALA A 209 -3.75 -24.39 6.67
C ALA A 209 -4.92 -23.44 6.99
N ALA A 210 -4.86 -22.73 8.12
CA ALA A 210 -5.90 -21.78 8.50
C ALA A 210 -5.95 -20.57 7.56
N LEU A 211 -4.79 -20.04 7.14
CA LEU A 211 -4.71 -18.96 6.17
C LEU A 211 -5.24 -19.39 4.79
N ALA A 212 -4.96 -20.61 4.35
CA ALA A 212 -5.51 -21.14 3.10
C ALA A 212 -7.05 -21.23 3.16
N THR A 213 -7.61 -21.78 4.25
CA THR A 213 -9.07 -21.82 4.44
C THR A 213 -9.67 -20.43 4.50
N TRP A 214 -9.05 -19.51 5.24
CA TRP A 214 -9.54 -18.14 5.37
C TRP A 214 -9.50 -17.39 4.03
N ARG A 215 -8.42 -17.56 3.26
CA ARG A 215 -8.27 -17.02 1.91
C ARG A 215 -9.39 -17.47 0.99
N GLU A 216 -9.69 -18.78 0.93
CA GLU A 216 -10.76 -19.27 0.05
C GLU A 216 -12.14 -18.77 0.49
N ALA A 217 -12.41 -18.71 1.79
CA ALA A 217 -13.68 -18.21 2.32
C ALA A 217 -13.91 -16.72 2.02
N HIS A 218 -12.84 -15.93 1.90
CA HIS A 218 -12.92 -14.47 1.74
C HIS A 218 -12.43 -13.97 0.38
N ARG A 219 -12.03 -14.86 -0.54
CA ARG A 219 -11.43 -14.55 -1.84
C ARG A 219 -12.05 -13.35 -2.58
N PRO A 220 -13.39 -13.22 -2.74
CA PRO A 220 -13.98 -12.08 -3.46
C PRO A 220 -13.87 -10.74 -2.74
N ARG A 221 -13.48 -10.73 -1.46
CA ARG A 221 -13.34 -9.55 -0.61
C ARG A 221 -11.88 -9.18 -0.35
N LEU A 222 -10.91 -10.02 -0.72
CA LEU A 222 -9.50 -9.73 -0.47
C LEU A 222 -9.02 -8.63 -1.41
N ALA A 223 -8.38 -7.61 -0.85
CA ALA A 223 -7.55 -6.74 -1.65
C ALA A 223 -6.33 -7.52 -2.18
N GLU A 224 -5.83 -7.12 -3.35
CA GLU A 224 -4.71 -7.76 -4.02
C GLU A 224 -3.42 -7.85 -3.17
N PRO A 225 -2.98 -6.83 -2.40
CA PRO A 225 -1.84 -6.97 -1.50
C PRO A 225 -2.07 -8.02 -0.40
N THR A 226 -3.29 -8.12 0.12
CA THR A 226 -3.65 -9.15 1.10
C THR A 226 -3.54 -10.53 0.49
N LEU A 227 -4.01 -10.71 -0.76
CA LEU A 227 -3.88 -11.98 -1.47
C LEU A 227 -2.41 -12.35 -1.67
N ALA A 228 -1.58 -11.42 -2.15
CA ALA A 228 -0.15 -11.63 -2.35
C ALA A 228 0.58 -12.00 -1.05
N LEU A 229 0.25 -11.34 0.07
CA LEU A 229 0.76 -11.71 1.39
C LEU A 229 0.36 -13.15 1.75
N LEU A 230 -0.91 -13.50 1.62
CA LEU A 230 -1.41 -14.83 1.98
C LEU A 230 -0.75 -15.93 1.13
N GLU A 231 -0.52 -15.69 -0.16
CA GLU A 231 0.22 -16.62 -1.03
C GLU A 231 1.64 -16.86 -0.52
N CYS A 232 2.32 -15.81 -0.05
CA CYS A 232 3.65 -15.94 0.55
C CYS A 232 3.62 -16.71 1.89
N LEU A 233 2.59 -16.50 2.72
CA LEU A 233 2.50 -17.11 4.06
C LEU A 233 1.99 -18.56 4.06
N VAL A 234 1.13 -18.92 3.10
CA VAL A 234 0.68 -20.31 2.92
C VAL A 234 1.80 -21.19 2.33
N GLY A 235 2.81 -20.55 1.72
CA GLY A 235 3.77 -21.19 0.83
C GLY A 235 3.19 -21.23 -0.58
N ALA A 236 4.01 -20.92 -1.58
CA ALA A 236 3.65 -21.21 -2.96
C ALA A 236 3.30 -22.72 -3.06
N PRO A 237 2.29 -23.10 -3.86
CA PRO A 237 2.03 -24.51 -4.13
C PRO A 237 3.29 -25.24 -4.60
#